data_AF-A0A6I5WU68-F1
#
_entry.id   AF-A0A6I5WU68-F1
#
_cell.length_a   1.000
_cell.length_b   1.000
_cell.length_c   1.000
_cell.angle_alpha   90.00
_cell.angle_beta   90.00
_cell.angle_gamma   90.00
#
_symmetry.space_group_name_H-M   'P 1'
#
loop_
_entity.id
_entity.type
_entity.pdbx_description
1 polymer ?
#
loop_
_entity_poly.entity_id
_entity_poly.type
_entity_poly.pdbx_seq_one_letter_code
_entity_poly.pdbx_strand_id
1 'polypeptide(L)'
;MIRLRHLRLRSFTAEHAYGADIPFSPGLNIIQAPNTSGKSTCLQAIIYALGLERSLGPQLTIPLPYAMRERIHAVESDPYEVVLQSFVELEIENSRGEIVVLHRDVVGAKDSRLIQVTFGASLSQDAPRSRQRDFYVLDGGSAVQEDGFHRYFAGFLGWELPIVARYDGTECPLYLETIFPMLFVEQKRGWSTIQGPFPTFFRIQDVARRVMEFLLNLDVAQFRRQRSELRNTIAELNHRWTNERNKLAEAAARIGRVRGLPQQPSAEFAQDSQIDLQLYQEGEWVPLSTLITEIETLVSELEAAQLQTVDAVAPQLEARVATLRSQIDTESAILEAVRSEYAAETQDSQAMGARVRSLEVDLRRNQDAQKLQRLGSELGKASSEHVCPTCHQGVSNELLPTVEAVGMGIEENIAFVKSQLELYRSAQGASGERIQEIAGRFRGVERNLQDKQKELRSLRQELVRPGTSPSRAAIENLVRQQNFLAQLSGVDDLAISLLDELKAIAIEWAKTKDALARLPPRQSHE
;
A
#
# COMPACT_ATOMS: atom_id res chain seq x y z
N MET A 1 1.70 -36.34 0.23
CA MET A 1 1.50 -36.86 1.61
C MET A 1 2.57 -37.91 1.88
N ILE A 2 3.13 -37.97 3.09
CA ILE A 2 4.17 -38.94 3.47
C ILE A 2 3.56 -40.24 4.02
N ARG A 3 4.17 -41.37 3.68
CA ARG A 3 3.88 -42.68 4.28
C ARG A 3 5.16 -43.21 4.92
N LEU A 4 5.05 -43.66 6.16
CA LEU A 4 6.13 -44.39 6.85
C LEU A 4 6.01 -45.86 6.45
N ARG A 5 7.14 -46.51 6.10
CA ARG A 5 7.17 -47.91 5.67
C ARG A 5 7.91 -48.80 6.64
N HIS A 6 9.06 -48.36 7.15
CA HIS A 6 9.87 -49.15 8.08
C HIS A 6 10.72 -48.23 8.95
N LEU A 7 10.76 -48.47 10.26
CA LEU A 7 11.67 -47.81 11.18
C LEU A 7 12.63 -48.84 11.77
N ARG A 8 13.93 -48.55 11.72
CA ARG A 8 14.97 -49.38 12.29
C ARG A 8 15.80 -48.57 13.29
N LEU A 9 16.00 -49.12 14.47
CA LEU A 9 16.91 -48.60 15.48
C LEU A 9 18.00 -49.63 15.74
N ARG A 10 19.25 -49.16 15.89
CA ARG A 10 20.40 -49.99 16.28
C ARG A 10 21.24 -49.28 17.33
N SER A 11 21.74 -50.05 18.28
CA SER A 11 22.66 -49.64 19.34
C SER A 11 23.68 -50.76 19.56
N PHE A 12 24.95 -50.47 19.38
CA PHE A 12 26.07 -51.40 19.44
C PHE A 12 26.89 -51.10 20.68
N THR A 13 27.19 -52.15 21.45
CA THR A 13 28.08 -52.14 22.59
C THR A 13 29.34 -52.94 22.25
N ALA A 14 30.24 -53.13 23.20
CA ALA A 14 31.43 -53.96 22.99
C ALA A 14 31.08 -55.44 22.72
N GLU A 15 29.98 -55.92 23.30
CA GLU A 15 29.61 -57.34 23.32
C GLU A 15 28.35 -57.65 22.52
N HIS A 16 27.43 -56.69 22.38
CA HIS A 16 26.09 -56.92 21.86
C HIS A 16 25.63 -55.87 20.84
N ALA A 17 24.71 -56.30 19.97
CA ALA A 17 23.96 -55.45 19.06
C ALA A 17 22.48 -55.47 19.44
N TYR A 18 21.98 -54.34 19.94
CA TYR A 18 20.58 -54.13 20.27
C TYR A 18 19.86 -53.41 19.14
N GLY A 19 18.56 -53.65 18.99
CA GLY A 19 17.79 -52.95 17.99
C GLY A 19 16.33 -53.33 17.95
N ALA A 20 15.58 -52.56 17.17
CA ALA A 20 14.19 -52.84 16.84
C ALA A 20 13.95 -52.55 15.35
N ASP A 21 13.15 -53.40 14.71
CA ASP A 21 12.62 -53.20 13.37
C ASP A 21 11.10 -53.13 13.46
N ILE A 22 10.55 -52.01 13.03
CA ILE A 22 9.12 -51.70 13.15
C ILE A 22 8.59 -51.46 11.73
N PRO A 23 8.01 -52.49 11.08
CA PRO A 23 7.35 -52.31 9.80
C PRO A 23 6.02 -51.58 9.98
N PHE A 24 5.70 -50.71 9.02
CA PHE A 24 4.44 -49.99 8.95
C PHE A 24 3.64 -50.46 7.73
N SER A 25 2.36 -50.74 7.95
CA SER A 25 1.41 -51.06 6.88
C SER A 25 0.54 -49.84 6.55
N PRO A 26 -0.04 -49.77 5.34
CA PRO A 26 -1.04 -48.75 5.02
C PRO A 26 -2.23 -48.82 6.00
N GLY A 27 -2.67 -47.66 6.49
CA GLY A 27 -3.81 -47.55 7.41
C GLY A 27 -3.40 -47.34 8.87
N LEU A 28 -4.15 -47.95 9.80
CA LEU A 28 -3.93 -47.81 11.24
C LEU A 28 -2.88 -48.81 11.73
N ASN A 29 -1.79 -48.30 12.30
CA ASN A 29 -0.75 -49.11 12.96
C ASN A 29 -0.84 -48.89 14.47
N ILE A 30 -0.91 -49.98 15.24
CA ILE A 30 -0.98 -49.92 16.71
C ILE A 30 0.31 -50.49 17.29
N ILE A 31 1.04 -49.67 18.04
CA ILE A 31 2.25 -50.10 18.76
C ILE A 31 1.89 -50.24 20.24
N GLN A 32 1.76 -51.50 20.68
CA GLN A 32 1.49 -51.84 22.07
C GLN A 32 2.77 -52.37 22.72
N ALA A 33 3.18 -51.73 23.80
CA ALA A 33 4.25 -52.22 24.67
C ALA A 33 3.99 -51.76 26.12
N PRO A 34 4.58 -52.43 27.13
CA PRO A 34 4.53 -51.95 28.50
C PRO A 34 5.08 -50.53 28.67
N ASN A 35 4.86 -49.93 29.83
CA ASN A 35 5.51 -48.66 30.16
C ASN A 35 7.02 -48.85 30.16
N THR A 36 7.76 -47.79 29.87
CA THR A 36 9.24 -47.81 29.76
C THR A 36 9.83 -48.70 28.65
N SER A 37 9.02 -49.41 27.86
CA SER A 37 9.47 -50.25 26.74
C SER A 37 9.73 -49.50 25.41
N GLY A 38 9.88 -48.17 25.43
CA GLY A 38 10.27 -47.41 24.24
C GLY A 38 9.15 -46.99 23.27
N LYS A 39 7.87 -47.00 23.69
CA LYS A 39 6.74 -46.52 22.85
C LYS A 39 6.98 -45.09 22.31
N SER A 40 7.32 -44.16 23.20
CA SER A 40 7.62 -42.77 22.84
C SER A 40 8.90 -42.66 22.00
N THR A 41 9.84 -43.61 22.16
CA THR A 41 11.08 -43.67 21.39
C THR A 41 10.82 -43.89 19.91
N CYS A 42 9.76 -44.63 19.54
CA CYS A 42 9.38 -44.79 18.14
C CYS A 42 9.05 -43.44 17.47
N LEU A 43 8.17 -42.64 18.09
CA LEU A 43 7.81 -41.31 17.57
C LEU A 43 9.03 -40.37 17.55
N GLN A 44 9.83 -40.37 18.62
CA GLN A 44 11.05 -39.55 18.70
C GLN A 44 12.09 -39.93 17.64
N ALA A 45 12.23 -41.23 17.33
CA ALA A 45 13.13 -41.71 16.29
C ALA A 45 12.65 -41.29 14.89
N ILE A 46 11.34 -41.28 14.63
CA ILE A 46 10.79 -40.75 13.38
C ILE A 46 11.09 -39.24 13.27
N ILE A 47 10.81 -38.47 14.31
CA ILE A 47 11.09 -37.02 14.34
C ILE A 47 12.58 -36.75 14.11
N TYR A 48 13.45 -37.52 14.77
CA TYR A 48 14.89 -37.40 14.64
C TYR A 48 15.38 -37.80 13.25
N ALA A 49 14.91 -38.91 12.66
CA ALA A 49 15.28 -39.31 11.31
C ALA A 49 14.87 -38.26 10.26
N LEU A 50 13.78 -37.53 10.50
CA LEU A 50 13.30 -36.43 9.67
C LEU A 50 13.98 -35.08 9.96
N GLY A 51 14.87 -35.00 10.95
CA GLY A 51 15.53 -33.74 11.30
C GLY A 51 14.59 -32.69 11.88
N LEU A 52 13.51 -33.11 12.54
CA LEU A 52 12.44 -32.24 13.04
C LEU A 52 12.51 -32.02 14.56
N GLU A 53 13.60 -32.40 15.22
CA GLU A 53 13.75 -32.30 16.69
C GLU A 53 13.51 -30.89 17.24
N ARG A 54 13.76 -29.85 16.44
CA ARG A 54 13.47 -28.45 16.83
C ARG A 54 11.97 -28.15 16.97
N SER A 55 11.10 -29.03 16.49
CA SER A 55 9.66 -28.96 16.74
C SER A 55 9.30 -29.34 18.19
N LEU A 56 10.16 -30.07 18.90
CA LEU A 56 9.96 -30.48 20.29
C LEU A 56 10.48 -29.44 21.29
N GLY A 57 11.45 -28.61 20.88
CA GLY A 57 12.02 -27.54 21.69
C GLY A 57 13.20 -26.84 21.01
N PRO A 58 13.73 -25.77 21.64
CA PRO A 58 14.84 -24.99 21.07
C PRO A 58 16.20 -25.69 21.16
N GLN A 59 16.33 -26.74 21.96
CA GLN A 59 17.60 -27.44 22.19
C GLN A 59 17.92 -28.36 21.01
N LEU A 60 19.19 -28.44 20.64
CA LEU A 60 19.72 -29.36 19.61
C LEU A 60 20.06 -30.74 20.20
N THR A 61 19.48 -31.08 21.35
CA THR A 61 19.73 -32.36 22.01
C THR A 61 19.01 -33.47 21.28
N ILE A 62 19.68 -34.60 21.09
CA ILE A 62 19.08 -35.76 20.43
C ILE A 62 17.90 -36.26 21.28
N PRO A 63 16.66 -36.31 20.75
CA PRO A 63 15.46 -36.57 21.54
C PRO A 63 15.24 -38.06 21.84
N LEU A 64 16.32 -38.86 21.93
CA LEU A 64 16.27 -40.31 22.12
C LEU A 64 16.70 -40.72 23.55
N PRO A 65 16.25 -41.87 24.06
CA PRO A 65 16.59 -42.34 25.40
C PRO A 65 18.07 -42.72 25.54
N TYR A 66 18.53 -42.91 26.79
CA TYR A 66 19.88 -43.35 27.12
C TYR A 66 20.31 -44.64 26.39
N ALA A 67 19.37 -45.55 26.13
CA ALA A 67 19.57 -46.78 25.36
C ALA A 67 20.14 -46.55 23.95
N MET A 68 19.91 -45.35 23.39
CA MET A 68 20.44 -44.95 22.09
C MET A 68 21.66 -44.04 22.22
N ARG A 69 22.00 -43.50 23.39
CA ARG A 69 22.99 -42.41 23.53
C ARG A 69 24.19 -42.74 24.41
N GLU A 70 24.01 -43.54 25.44
CA GLU A 70 24.97 -43.64 26.54
C GLU A 70 25.14 -45.09 27.00
N ARG A 71 24.02 -45.75 27.34
CA ARG A 71 24.05 -47.07 27.97
C ARG A 71 22.78 -47.86 27.76
N ILE A 72 22.92 -49.18 27.67
CA ILE A 72 21.83 -50.12 27.44
C ILE A 72 22.11 -51.44 28.18
N HIS A 73 21.06 -52.20 28.52
CA HIS A 73 21.17 -53.55 29.04
C HIS A 73 20.11 -54.45 28.39
N ALA A 74 20.31 -55.76 28.40
CA ALA A 74 19.35 -56.70 27.84
C ALA A 74 18.12 -56.86 28.76
N VAL A 75 18.35 -56.95 30.06
CA VAL A 75 17.30 -57.09 31.09
C VAL A 75 17.59 -56.10 32.22
N GLU A 76 16.54 -55.68 32.95
CA GLU A 76 16.64 -54.69 34.02
C GLU A 76 17.65 -55.06 35.13
N SER A 77 17.86 -56.35 35.37
CA SER A 77 18.82 -56.90 36.33
C SER A 77 20.28 -56.84 35.88
N ASP A 78 20.52 -56.66 34.58
CA ASP A 78 21.86 -56.74 34.01
C ASP A 78 22.61 -55.41 34.17
N PRO A 79 23.96 -55.46 34.30
CA PRO A 79 24.76 -54.24 34.30
C PRO A 79 24.59 -53.51 32.97
N TYR A 80 24.66 -52.17 33.05
CA TYR A 80 24.64 -51.33 31.86
C TYR A 80 25.90 -51.53 31.02
N GLU A 81 25.71 -51.81 29.74
CA GLU A 81 26.74 -51.76 28.72
C GLU A 81 26.80 -50.37 28.10
N VAL A 82 28.01 -49.91 27.76
CA VAL A 82 28.24 -48.61 27.13
C VAL A 82 27.89 -48.69 25.64
N VAL A 83 27.10 -47.74 25.17
CA VAL A 83 26.77 -47.61 23.74
C VAL A 83 27.97 -46.98 23.01
N LEU A 84 28.58 -47.74 22.10
CA LEU A 84 29.71 -47.31 21.30
C LEU A 84 29.28 -46.68 19.96
N GLN A 85 28.20 -47.20 19.38
CA GLN A 85 27.63 -46.69 18.14
C GLN A 85 26.13 -46.91 18.13
N SER A 86 25.36 -45.98 17.58
CA SER A 86 23.91 -46.13 17.43
C SER A 86 23.39 -45.25 16.30
N PHE A 87 22.31 -45.70 15.65
CA PHE A 87 21.70 -44.99 14.53
C PHE A 87 20.20 -45.27 14.42
N VAL A 88 19.53 -44.42 13.64
CA VAL A 88 18.14 -44.59 13.22
C VAL A 88 18.08 -44.62 11.70
N GLU A 89 17.37 -45.60 11.13
CA GLU A 89 16.97 -45.61 9.72
C GLU A 89 15.45 -45.54 9.59
N LEU A 90 14.96 -44.72 8.66
CA LEU A 90 13.53 -44.57 8.37
C LEU A 90 13.28 -44.67 6.86
N GLU A 91 12.50 -45.66 6.45
CA GLU A 91 12.00 -45.78 5.08
C GLU A 91 10.66 -45.04 4.94
N ILE A 92 10.60 -44.12 3.97
CA ILE A 92 9.43 -43.31 3.68
C ILE A 92 9.10 -43.34 2.19
N GLU A 93 7.81 -43.12 1.90
CA GLU A 93 7.27 -43.03 0.55
C GLU A 93 6.45 -41.74 0.41
N ASN A 94 6.60 -41.03 -0.72
CA ASN A 94 5.78 -39.87 -1.02
C ASN A 94 4.55 -40.24 -1.87
N SER A 95 3.70 -39.25 -2.17
CA SER A 95 2.50 -39.45 -3.00
C SER A 95 2.79 -39.78 -4.47
N ARG A 96 4.04 -39.65 -4.94
CA ARG A 96 4.47 -40.06 -6.28
C ARG A 96 4.96 -41.52 -6.32
N GLY A 97 4.99 -42.22 -5.18
CA GLY A 97 5.53 -43.57 -5.06
C GLY A 97 7.06 -43.62 -5.02
N GLU A 98 7.74 -42.48 -4.87
CA GLU A 98 9.19 -42.44 -4.67
C GLU A 98 9.50 -42.89 -3.23
N ILE A 99 10.41 -43.86 -3.10
CA ILE A 99 10.81 -44.43 -1.81
C ILE A 99 12.25 -44.04 -1.50
N VAL A 100 12.49 -43.59 -0.27
CA VAL A 100 13.83 -43.30 0.24
C VAL A 100 14.02 -43.83 1.65
N VAL A 101 15.26 -44.16 1.99
CA VAL A 101 15.69 -44.52 3.33
C VAL A 101 16.58 -43.41 3.88
N LEU A 102 16.17 -42.83 4.99
CA LEU A 102 16.92 -41.85 5.75
C LEU A 102 17.76 -42.58 6.79
N HIS A 103 19.03 -42.23 6.91
CA HIS A 103 19.94 -42.77 7.91
C HIS A 103 20.58 -41.60 8.69
N ARG A 104 20.53 -41.69 10.02
CA ARG A 104 21.08 -40.67 10.93
C ARG A 104 21.75 -41.31 12.13
N ASP A 105 23.03 -41.00 12.32
CA ASP A 105 23.82 -41.46 13.46
C ASP A 105 23.44 -40.70 14.73
N VAL A 106 23.36 -41.44 15.84
CA VAL A 106 23.07 -40.90 17.18
C VAL A 106 24.34 -40.86 18.02
N VAL A 107 25.06 -41.98 18.10
CA VAL A 107 26.41 -42.10 18.65
C VAL A 107 27.28 -42.71 17.57
N GLY A 108 28.42 -42.11 17.27
CA GLY A 108 29.29 -42.63 16.23
C GLY A 108 30.28 -41.59 15.73
N ALA A 109 30.91 -41.90 14.60
CA ALA A 109 31.93 -41.04 14.01
C ALA A 109 31.36 -39.85 13.22
N LYS A 110 30.12 -39.94 12.71
CA LYS A 110 29.49 -38.86 11.93
C LYS A 110 28.77 -37.86 12.83
N ASP A 111 28.73 -36.60 12.39
CA ASP A 111 28.01 -35.54 13.08
C ASP A 111 26.49 -35.79 13.02
N SER A 112 25.81 -35.60 14.15
CA SER A 112 24.35 -35.73 14.24
C SER A 112 23.58 -34.78 13.32
N ARG A 113 24.20 -33.75 12.75
CA ARG A 113 23.62 -32.84 11.75
C ARG A 113 23.59 -33.40 10.33
N LEU A 114 24.16 -34.59 10.09
CA LEU A 114 24.15 -35.23 8.78
C LEU A 114 22.96 -36.18 8.64
N ILE A 115 22.24 -36.11 7.52
CA ILE A 115 21.24 -37.11 7.12
C ILE A 115 21.67 -37.71 5.79
N GLN A 116 21.91 -39.02 5.79
CA GLN A 116 22.24 -39.78 4.59
C GLN A 116 20.96 -40.35 3.99
N VAL A 117 20.71 -40.06 2.71
CA VAL A 117 19.52 -40.50 1.98
C VAL A 117 19.92 -41.54 0.95
N THR A 118 19.35 -42.74 1.08
CA THR A 118 19.46 -43.81 0.08
C THR A 118 18.18 -43.87 -0.73
N PHE A 119 18.28 -43.86 -2.06
CA PHE A 119 17.12 -43.94 -2.94
C PHE A 119 16.73 -45.40 -3.17
N GLY A 120 15.44 -45.74 -2.95
CA GLY A 120 14.89 -47.09 -3.07
C GLY A 120 14.52 -47.74 -1.73
N ALA A 121 13.76 -48.84 -1.80
CA ALA A 121 13.21 -49.57 -0.66
C ALA A 121 14.22 -50.56 -0.04
N SER A 122 15.36 -50.05 0.44
CA SER A 122 16.43 -50.91 0.95
C SER A 122 16.17 -51.53 2.33
N LEU A 123 15.13 -51.10 3.07
CA LEU A 123 14.78 -51.71 4.36
C LEU A 123 13.67 -52.74 4.23
N SER A 124 12.63 -52.45 3.44
CA SER A 124 11.47 -53.34 3.32
C SER A 124 11.58 -54.38 2.20
N GLN A 125 12.43 -54.15 1.18
CA GLN A 125 12.53 -55.01 -0.01
C GLN A 125 13.98 -55.45 -0.33
N ASP A 126 14.93 -55.18 0.58
CA ASP A 126 16.37 -55.45 0.40
C ASP A 126 16.93 -54.96 -0.95
N ALA A 127 16.36 -53.87 -1.47
CA ALA A 127 16.81 -53.28 -2.73
C ALA A 127 18.27 -52.79 -2.61
N PRO A 128 19.10 -52.95 -3.66
CA PRO A 128 20.50 -52.56 -3.61
C PRO A 128 20.64 -51.05 -3.35
N ARG A 129 21.49 -50.68 -2.37
CA ARG A 129 21.81 -49.29 -1.98
C ARG A 129 22.68 -48.60 -3.04
N SER A 130 22.16 -48.46 -4.25
CA SER A 130 22.92 -48.06 -5.44
C SER A 130 23.12 -46.54 -5.57
N ARG A 131 22.23 -45.74 -5.01
CA ARG A 131 22.30 -44.28 -5.05
C ARG A 131 22.11 -43.70 -3.66
N GLN A 132 23.11 -42.95 -3.20
CA GLN A 132 23.11 -42.29 -1.90
C GLN A 132 23.53 -40.82 -2.04
N ARG A 133 23.00 -39.96 -1.18
CA ARG A 133 23.39 -38.55 -1.07
C ARG A 133 23.28 -38.10 0.38
N ASP A 134 24.24 -37.30 0.81
CA ASP A 134 24.27 -36.72 2.15
C ASP A 134 23.71 -35.29 2.14
N PHE A 135 23.00 -34.95 3.21
CA PHE A 135 22.43 -33.63 3.44
C PHE A 135 22.73 -33.16 4.85
N TYR A 136 22.77 -31.84 5.06
CA TYR A 136 22.91 -31.27 6.39
C TYR A 136 21.55 -30.76 6.91
N VAL A 137 21.36 -30.84 8.24
CA VAL A 137 20.17 -30.38 8.95
C VAL A 137 20.57 -29.57 10.18
N LEU A 138 19.63 -28.82 10.77
CA LEU A 138 19.81 -27.93 11.93
C LEU A 138 20.68 -26.68 11.72
N ASP A 139 21.54 -26.66 10.69
CA ASP A 139 22.37 -25.51 10.35
C ASP A 139 21.63 -24.47 9.48
N GLY A 140 22.14 -23.23 9.51
CA GLY A 140 21.64 -22.15 8.66
C GLY A 140 21.71 -22.55 7.18
N GLY A 141 20.59 -22.45 6.47
CA GLY A 141 20.49 -22.84 5.07
C GLY A 141 19.80 -24.19 4.82
N SER A 142 19.53 -25.01 5.85
CA SER A 142 18.92 -26.35 5.70
C SER A 142 17.58 -26.36 4.95
N ALA A 143 16.83 -25.26 5.02
CA ALA A 143 15.52 -25.10 4.37
C ALA A 143 15.59 -24.41 2.99
N VAL A 144 16.76 -23.94 2.56
CA VAL A 144 16.90 -23.09 1.36
C VAL A 144 17.95 -23.62 0.37
N GLN A 145 19.13 -24.03 0.85
CA GLN A 145 20.24 -24.45 0.00
C GLN A 145 20.05 -25.87 -0.57
N GLU A 146 20.77 -26.19 -1.65
CA GLU A 146 20.63 -27.46 -2.37
C GLU A 146 20.98 -28.70 -1.52
N ASP A 147 21.99 -28.60 -0.67
CA ASP A 147 22.42 -29.67 0.25
C ASP A 147 21.71 -29.62 1.61
N GLY A 148 20.73 -28.72 1.77
CA GLY A 148 19.89 -28.63 2.95
C GLY A 148 18.81 -29.71 2.97
N PHE A 149 18.75 -30.50 4.05
CA PHE A 149 17.82 -31.62 4.14
C PHE A 149 16.35 -31.18 4.08
N HIS A 150 15.97 -30.09 4.76
CA HIS A 150 14.57 -29.63 4.77
C HIS A 150 14.14 -29.06 3.42
N ARG A 151 15.06 -28.48 2.64
CA ARG A 151 14.81 -28.07 1.25
C ARG A 151 14.50 -29.28 0.38
N TYR A 152 15.35 -30.32 0.46
CA TYR A 152 15.15 -31.59 -0.23
C TYR A 152 13.84 -32.26 0.21
N PHE A 153 13.60 -32.36 1.51
CA PHE A 153 12.44 -33.06 2.06
C PHE A 153 11.13 -32.38 1.70
N ALA A 154 11.06 -31.04 1.73
CA ALA A 154 9.89 -30.31 1.21
C ALA A 154 9.62 -30.64 -0.27
N GLY A 155 10.66 -30.66 -1.12
CA GLY A 155 10.53 -31.06 -2.52
C GLY A 155 10.11 -32.52 -2.71
N PHE A 156 10.63 -33.43 -1.88
CA PHE A 156 10.22 -34.84 -1.84
C PHE A 156 8.73 -34.97 -1.51
N LEU A 157 8.20 -34.15 -0.59
CA LEU A 157 6.77 -34.11 -0.27
C LEU A 157 5.91 -33.43 -1.34
N GLY A 158 6.53 -32.69 -2.27
CA GLY A 158 5.83 -31.84 -3.24
C GLY A 158 5.27 -30.56 -2.60
N TRP A 159 5.94 -30.05 -1.57
CA TRP A 159 5.53 -28.85 -0.83
C TRP A 159 6.33 -27.63 -1.26
N GLU A 160 5.62 -26.56 -1.59
CA GLU A 160 6.18 -25.23 -1.80
C GLU A 160 5.94 -24.38 -0.54
N LEU A 161 6.97 -24.26 0.30
CA LEU A 161 6.84 -23.58 1.58
C LEU A 161 6.75 -22.05 1.38
N PRO A 162 5.74 -21.38 1.95
CA PRO A 162 5.60 -19.93 1.80
C PRO A 162 6.68 -19.17 2.56
N ILE A 163 7.02 -17.98 2.06
CA ILE A 163 7.86 -17.01 2.78
C ILE A 163 6.98 -16.21 3.75
N VAL A 164 7.44 -16.09 5.00
CA VAL A 164 6.71 -15.47 6.10
C VAL A 164 7.60 -14.46 6.84
N ALA A 165 6.98 -13.42 7.39
CA ALA A 165 7.67 -12.38 8.14
C ALA A 165 7.98 -12.81 9.58
N ARG A 166 9.16 -12.40 10.06
CA ARG A 166 9.59 -12.52 11.46
C ARG A 166 9.29 -11.24 12.24
N TYR A 167 9.33 -11.31 13.57
CA TYR A 167 9.13 -10.15 14.45
C TYR A 167 10.18 -9.04 14.25
N ASP A 168 11.36 -9.35 13.73
CA ASP A 168 12.42 -8.39 13.42
C ASP A 168 12.26 -7.72 12.03
N GLY A 169 11.19 -8.07 11.29
CA GLY A 169 10.92 -7.57 9.95
C GLY A 169 11.63 -8.33 8.82
N THR A 170 12.50 -9.30 9.15
CA THR A 170 13.12 -10.16 8.13
C THR A 170 12.15 -11.22 7.64
N GLU A 171 12.39 -11.74 6.44
CA GLU A 171 11.59 -12.81 5.84
C GLU A 171 12.32 -14.16 5.92
N CYS A 172 11.56 -15.24 6.14
CA CYS A 172 12.09 -16.60 6.13
C CYS A 172 11.06 -17.60 5.59
N PRO A 173 11.47 -18.78 5.10
CA PRO A 173 10.52 -19.84 4.76
C PRO A 173 9.77 -20.31 6.01
N LEU A 174 8.53 -20.76 5.82
CA LEU A 174 7.77 -21.47 6.84
C LEU A 174 8.40 -22.86 7.07
N TYR A 175 9.24 -22.96 8.10
CA TYR A 175 10.02 -24.15 8.42
C TYR A 175 9.15 -25.39 8.65
N LEU A 176 9.59 -26.57 8.21
CA LEU A 176 8.86 -27.83 8.39
C LEU A 176 8.63 -28.13 9.88
N GLU A 177 9.57 -27.73 10.73
CA GLU A 177 9.50 -27.86 12.19
C GLU A 177 8.34 -27.05 12.81
N THR A 178 7.80 -26.06 12.08
CA THR A 178 6.58 -25.32 12.50
C THR A 178 5.30 -26.02 12.04
N ILE A 179 5.36 -26.82 10.97
CA ILE A 179 4.20 -27.48 10.37
C ILE A 179 3.93 -28.83 11.03
N PHE A 180 4.99 -29.64 11.24
CA PHE A 180 4.87 -30.99 11.78
C PHE A 180 4.24 -31.12 13.18
N PRO A 181 4.31 -30.13 14.10
CA PRO A 181 3.52 -30.13 15.33
C PRO A 181 2.01 -30.29 15.14
N MET A 182 1.48 -30.03 13.93
CA MET A 182 0.07 -30.28 13.58
C MET A 182 -0.20 -31.70 13.05
N LEU A 183 0.84 -32.50 12.82
CA LEU A 183 0.77 -33.82 12.19
C LEU A 183 1.00 -34.97 13.18
N PHE A 184 1.38 -34.68 14.42
CA PHE A 184 1.51 -35.67 15.49
C PHE A 184 1.05 -35.11 16.83
N VAL A 185 0.62 -36.00 17.72
CA VAL A 185 0.27 -35.67 19.10
C VAL A 185 1.25 -36.40 20.03
N GLU A 186 1.97 -35.65 20.86
CA GLU A 186 2.97 -36.20 21.79
C GLU A 186 2.40 -36.30 23.22
N GLN A 187 2.82 -37.32 23.97
CA GLN A 187 2.20 -37.68 25.26
C GLN A 187 2.41 -36.63 26.36
N LYS A 188 3.57 -35.98 26.45
CA LYS A 188 3.90 -35.04 27.54
C LYS A 188 3.20 -33.69 27.40
N ARG A 189 2.88 -33.25 26.17
CA ARG A 189 2.30 -31.91 25.91
C ARG A 189 1.01 -31.89 25.11
N GLY A 190 0.65 -32.95 24.40
CA GLY A 190 -0.40 -32.96 23.38
C GLY A 190 -1.81 -33.36 23.84
N TRP A 191 -2.01 -33.76 25.10
CA TRP A 191 -3.33 -34.24 25.56
C TRP A 191 -4.32 -33.12 25.92
N SER A 192 -3.82 -31.90 26.17
CA SER A 192 -4.65 -30.74 26.54
C SER A 192 -4.99 -29.83 25.37
N THR A 193 -4.34 -30.00 24.21
CA THR A 193 -4.49 -29.10 23.05
C THR A 193 -4.36 -29.88 21.74
N ILE A 194 -5.22 -29.56 20.76
CA ILE A 194 -5.18 -30.15 19.40
C ILE A 194 -3.92 -29.68 18.65
N GLN A 195 -3.43 -28.49 18.96
CA GLN A 195 -2.24 -27.90 18.36
C GLN A 195 -1.01 -28.27 19.19
N GLY A 196 0.00 -28.89 18.57
CA GLY A 196 1.31 -29.01 19.19
C GLY A 196 1.92 -27.63 19.48
N PRO A 197 2.82 -27.50 20.48
CA PRO A 197 3.45 -26.22 20.78
C PRO A 197 4.30 -25.74 19.59
N PHE A 198 3.92 -24.61 19.00
CA PHE A 198 4.69 -24.05 17.89
C PHE A 198 6.06 -23.53 18.37
N PRO A 199 7.14 -23.77 17.61
CA PRO A 199 8.48 -23.30 17.95
C PRO A 199 8.60 -21.77 17.80
N THR A 200 8.31 -21.03 18.87
CA THR A 200 8.33 -19.56 18.90
C THR A 200 9.72 -18.95 18.76
N PHE A 201 10.78 -19.73 19.02
CA PHE A 201 12.16 -19.28 18.89
C PHE A 201 12.57 -18.96 17.44
N PHE A 202 11.81 -19.41 16.42
CA PHE A 202 11.99 -18.96 15.04
C PHE A 202 11.51 -17.53 14.80
N ARG A 203 10.80 -16.93 15.77
CA ARG A 203 10.28 -15.55 15.74
C ARG A 203 9.40 -15.24 14.52
N ILE A 204 8.69 -16.24 13.99
CA ILE A 204 7.72 -16.05 12.90
C ILE A 204 6.45 -15.40 13.46
N GLN A 205 5.97 -14.34 12.80
CA GLN A 205 4.72 -13.67 13.17
C GLN A 205 3.51 -14.57 12.85
N ASP A 206 2.56 -14.68 13.77
CA ASP A 206 1.33 -15.46 13.63
C ASP A 206 1.57 -16.92 13.16
N VAL A 207 2.60 -17.60 13.68
CA VAL A 207 3.04 -18.91 13.18
C VAL A 207 1.89 -19.94 13.06
N ALA A 208 1.02 -20.03 14.07
CA ALA A 208 -0.12 -20.94 14.06
C ALA A 208 -1.04 -20.68 12.87
N ARG A 209 -1.35 -19.41 12.60
CA ARG A 209 -2.18 -19.00 11.47
C ARG A 209 -1.51 -19.33 10.14
N ARG A 210 -0.21 -19.06 9.98
CA ARG A 210 0.53 -19.34 8.74
C ARG A 210 0.60 -20.83 8.44
N VAL A 211 0.77 -21.66 9.47
CA VAL A 211 0.73 -23.12 9.35
C VAL A 211 -0.66 -23.60 8.93
N MET A 212 -1.72 -23.06 9.52
CA MET A 212 -3.10 -23.39 9.13
C MET A 212 -3.43 -22.96 7.70
N GLU A 213 -3.02 -21.74 7.31
CA GLU A 213 -3.15 -21.23 5.94
C GLU A 213 -2.47 -22.18 4.93
N PHE A 214 -1.28 -22.67 5.25
CA PHE A 214 -0.55 -23.62 4.42
C PHE A 214 -1.21 -25.01 4.35
N LEU A 215 -1.53 -25.61 5.51
CA LEU A 215 -2.07 -26.97 5.58
C LEU A 215 -3.46 -27.09 4.93
N LEU A 216 -4.28 -26.04 5.03
CA LEU A 216 -5.60 -25.98 4.41
C LEU A 216 -5.56 -25.46 2.96
N ASN A 217 -4.37 -25.14 2.44
CA ASN A 217 -4.17 -24.56 1.11
C ASN A 217 -5.06 -23.33 0.87
N LEU A 218 -5.05 -22.37 1.80
CA LEU A 218 -5.84 -21.15 1.70
C LEU A 218 -5.11 -20.09 0.85
N ASP A 219 -5.82 -19.46 -0.09
CA ASP A 219 -5.29 -18.43 -1.00
C ASP A 219 -4.97 -17.08 -0.33
N VAL A 220 -4.79 -17.04 0.99
CA VAL A 220 -4.59 -15.80 1.75
C VAL A 220 -3.32 -15.07 1.31
N ALA A 221 -2.23 -15.79 1.02
CA ALA A 221 -1.00 -15.18 0.52
C ALA A 221 -1.19 -14.53 -0.86
N GLN A 222 -1.93 -15.19 -1.76
CA GLN A 222 -2.25 -14.68 -3.09
C GLN A 222 -3.11 -13.42 -2.99
N PHE A 223 -4.17 -13.45 -2.18
CA PHE A 223 -5.03 -12.28 -1.97
C PHE A 223 -4.29 -11.11 -1.31
N ARG A 224 -3.36 -11.38 -0.38
CA ARG A 224 -2.51 -10.32 0.22
C ARG A 224 -1.65 -9.64 -0.84
N ARG A 225 -1.01 -10.41 -1.72
CA ARG A 225 -0.17 -9.89 -2.81
C ARG A 225 -0.99 -9.07 -3.80
N GLN A 226 -2.09 -9.64 -4.32
CA GLN A 226 -2.99 -8.95 -5.25
C GLN A 226 -3.52 -7.64 -4.67
N ARG A 227 -3.92 -7.64 -3.40
CA ARG A 227 -4.36 -6.43 -2.70
C ARG A 227 -3.27 -5.37 -2.61
N SER A 228 -2.01 -5.76 -2.41
CA SER A 228 -0.88 -4.83 -2.37
C SER A 228 -0.63 -4.23 -3.76
N GLU A 229 -0.63 -5.06 -4.80
CA GLU A 229 -0.44 -4.63 -6.19
C GLU A 229 -1.54 -3.63 -6.61
N LEU A 230 -2.82 -3.96 -6.39
CA LEU A 230 -3.95 -3.08 -6.71
C LEU A 230 -3.88 -1.73 -5.97
N ARG A 231 -3.41 -1.71 -4.71
CA ARG A 231 -3.24 -0.46 -3.96
C ARG A 231 -2.15 0.43 -4.55
N ASN A 232 -1.03 -0.17 -4.98
CA ASN A 232 0.03 0.57 -5.64
C ASN A 232 -0.46 1.17 -6.95
N THR A 233 -1.20 0.40 -7.75
CA THR A 233 -1.82 0.90 -8.99
C THR A 233 -2.78 2.05 -8.72
N ILE A 234 -3.63 1.97 -7.70
CA ILE A 234 -4.54 3.08 -7.33
C ILE A 234 -3.74 4.34 -6.95
N ALA A 235 -2.65 4.20 -6.20
CA ALA A 235 -1.81 5.34 -5.82
C ALA A 235 -1.16 6.01 -7.05
N GLU A 236 -0.67 5.21 -7.99
CA GLU A 236 -0.11 5.69 -9.26
C GLU A 236 -1.16 6.43 -10.11
N LEU A 237 -2.37 5.85 -10.24
CA LEU A 237 -3.47 6.49 -10.97
C LEU A 237 -3.90 7.82 -10.34
N ASN A 238 -3.95 7.91 -9.01
CA ASN A 238 -4.24 9.17 -8.32
C ASN A 238 -3.17 10.23 -8.60
N HIS A 239 -1.89 9.84 -8.67
CA HIS A 239 -0.81 10.75 -9.00
C HIS A 239 -0.92 11.23 -10.46
N ARG A 240 -1.16 10.31 -11.41
CA ARG A 240 -1.36 10.66 -12.83
C ARG A 240 -2.55 11.59 -13.01
N TRP A 241 -3.68 11.30 -12.36
CA TRP A 241 -4.87 12.15 -12.35
C TRP A 241 -4.53 13.57 -11.89
N THR A 242 -3.81 13.71 -10.77
CA THR A 242 -3.45 15.01 -10.21
C THR A 242 -2.58 15.82 -11.19
N ASN A 243 -1.65 15.16 -11.88
CA ASN A 243 -0.80 15.81 -12.88
C ASN A 243 -1.62 16.34 -14.07
N GLU A 244 -2.48 15.51 -14.67
CA GLU A 244 -3.29 15.93 -15.83
C GLU A 244 -4.34 16.97 -15.45
N ARG A 245 -4.93 16.85 -14.26
CA ARG A 245 -5.81 17.86 -13.68
C ARG A 245 -5.10 19.22 -13.58
N ASN A 246 -3.85 19.23 -13.11
CA ASN A 246 -3.09 20.46 -12.98
C ASN A 246 -2.78 21.10 -14.35
N LYS A 247 -2.43 20.30 -15.37
CA LYS A 247 -2.24 20.81 -16.73
C LYS A 247 -3.52 21.44 -17.30
N LEU A 248 -4.67 20.79 -17.10
CA LEU A 248 -5.96 21.32 -17.55
C LEU A 248 -6.31 22.61 -16.80
N ALA A 249 -6.11 22.64 -15.48
CA ALA A 249 -6.34 23.83 -14.67
C ALA A 249 -5.42 24.99 -15.08
N GLU A 250 -4.15 24.73 -15.41
CA GLU A 250 -3.21 25.75 -15.91
C GLU A 250 -3.60 26.27 -17.30
N ALA A 251 -4.00 25.39 -18.21
CA ALA A 251 -4.47 25.77 -19.55
C ALA A 251 -5.73 26.63 -19.47
N ALA A 252 -6.72 26.17 -18.69
CA ALA A 252 -7.96 26.88 -18.49
C ALA A 252 -7.75 28.21 -17.76
N ALA A 253 -6.85 28.27 -16.79
CA ALA A 253 -6.50 29.52 -16.13
C ALA A 253 -6.08 30.57 -17.17
N ARG A 254 -5.37 30.25 -18.25
CA ARG A 254 -4.97 31.28 -19.24
C ARG A 254 -6.16 32.04 -19.85
N ILE A 255 -7.35 31.44 -19.85
CA ILE A 255 -8.50 31.97 -20.57
C ILE A 255 -9.68 32.28 -19.64
N GLY A 256 -9.94 31.44 -18.63
CA GLY A 256 -11.11 31.54 -17.77
C GLY A 256 -11.07 30.54 -16.59
N ARG A 257 -12.16 29.80 -16.39
CA ARG A 257 -12.32 28.80 -15.31
C ARG A 257 -12.83 27.46 -15.83
N VAL A 258 -12.57 26.39 -15.08
CA VAL A 258 -13.10 25.04 -15.30
C VAL A 258 -14.12 24.70 -14.23
N ARG A 259 -15.29 24.18 -14.62
CA ARG A 259 -16.28 23.62 -13.70
C ARG A 259 -16.49 22.14 -13.99
N GLY A 260 -16.72 21.35 -12.93
CA GLY A 260 -17.01 19.90 -13.05
C GLY A 260 -15.80 18.97 -12.93
N LEU A 261 -14.61 19.49 -12.64
CA LEU A 261 -13.38 18.69 -12.53
C LEU A 261 -13.12 18.21 -11.08
N PRO A 262 -13.27 16.90 -10.77
CA PRO A 262 -13.15 16.41 -9.40
C PRO A 262 -11.69 16.34 -8.90
N GLN A 263 -11.49 16.49 -7.58
CA GLN A 263 -10.16 16.50 -6.94
C GLN A 263 -9.45 15.14 -7.02
N GLN A 264 -10.23 14.06 -7.06
CA GLN A 264 -9.77 12.69 -7.21
C GLN A 264 -10.57 12.00 -8.31
N PRO A 265 -10.02 10.96 -8.97
CA PRO A 265 -10.78 10.17 -9.92
C PRO A 265 -12.00 9.56 -9.22
N SER A 266 -13.17 9.65 -9.86
CA SER A 266 -14.42 9.12 -9.34
C SER A 266 -15.09 8.20 -10.37
N ALA A 267 -15.92 7.28 -9.88
CA ALA A 267 -16.69 6.40 -10.77
C ALA A 267 -17.75 7.18 -11.57
N GLU A 268 -18.28 8.26 -11.00
CA GLU A 268 -19.19 9.18 -11.66
C GLU A 268 -18.52 9.85 -12.87
N PHE A 269 -17.31 10.39 -12.69
CA PHE A 269 -16.56 11.02 -13.79
C PHE A 269 -16.14 10.03 -14.88
N ALA A 270 -15.90 8.76 -14.52
CA ALA A 270 -15.63 7.71 -15.50
C ALA A 270 -16.84 7.44 -16.42
N GLN A 271 -18.06 7.70 -15.94
CA GLN A 271 -19.30 7.42 -16.65
C GLN A 271 -19.82 8.66 -17.38
N ASP A 272 -19.80 9.82 -16.72
CA ASP A 272 -20.24 11.10 -17.24
C ASP A 272 -19.14 12.16 -17.02
N SER A 273 -18.32 12.34 -18.06
CA SER A 273 -17.14 13.20 -18.04
C SER A 273 -17.48 14.61 -18.55
N GLN A 274 -18.42 15.30 -17.89
CA GLN A 274 -18.79 16.67 -18.27
C GLN A 274 -17.88 17.69 -17.60
N ILE A 275 -17.27 18.54 -18.41
CA ILE A 275 -16.47 19.67 -17.96
C ILE A 275 -16.92 20.89 -18.74
N ASP A 276 -17.19 21.98 -18.02
CA ASP A 276 -17.53 23.27 -18.63
C ASP A 276 -16.36 24.24 -18.49
N LEU A 277 -15.78 24.63 -19.63
CA LEU A 277 -14.86 25.75 -19.72
C LEU A 277 -15.65 27.03 -19.90
N GLN A 278 -15.47 27.99 -18.98
CA GLN A 278 -16.20 29.25 -18.98
C GLN A 278 -15.26 30.44 -19.00
N LEU A 279 -15.67 31.46 -19.73
CA LEU A 279 -14.92 32.69 -19.94
C LEU A 279 -15.74 33.87 -19.44
N TYR A 280 -15.09 34.83 -18.77
CA TYR A 280 -15.79 36.00 -18.26
C TYR A 280 -15.80 37.11 -19.32
N GLN A 281 -16.98 37.44 -19.84
CA GLN A 281 -17.18 38.48 -20.84
C GLN A 281 -18.45 39.27 -20.54
N GLU A 282 -18.37 40.60 -20.71
CA GLU A 282 -19.50 41.54 -20.51
C GLU A 282 -20.26 41.42 -19.18
N GLY A 283 -19.64 40.86 -18.14
CA GLY A 283 -20.26 40.70 -16.82
C GLY A 283 -20.75 39.28 -16.51
N GLU A 284 -20.77 38.38 -17.50
CA GLU A 284 -21.29 37.02 -17.37
C GLU A 284 -20.23 35.94 -17.70
N TRP A 285 -20.47 34.72 -17.19
CA TRP A 285 -19.66 33.55 -17.50
C TRP A 285 -20.27 32.80 -18.69
N VAL A 286 -19.61 32.86 -19.84
CA VAL A 286 -20.08 32.25 -21.09
C VAL A 286 -19.30 30.95 -21.34
N PRO A 287 -19.97 29.83 -21.70
CA PRO A 287 -19.28 28.61 -22.11
C PRO A 287 -18.39 28.86 -23.35
N LEU A 288 -17.24 28.21 -23.37
CA LEU A 288 -16.24 28.38 -24.42
C LEU A 288 -16.79 28.03 -25.82
N SER A 289 -17.59 26.97 -25.92
CA SER A 289 -18.19 26.51 -27.18
C SER A 289 -19.13 27.55 -27.80
N THR A 290 -20.01 28.15 -26.99
CA THR A 290 -20.89 29.26 -27.41
C THR A 290 -20.07 30.47 -27.84
N LEU A 291 -19.01 30.81 -27.10
CA LEU A 291 -18.18 31.96 -27.43
C LEU A 291 -17.41 31.79 -28.75
N ILE A 292 -16.89 30.59 -29.01
CA ILE A 292 -16.24 30.27 -30.29
C ILE A 292 -17.21 30.53 -31.43
N THR A 293 -18.46 30.04 -31.33
CA THR A 293 -19.48 30.26 -32.37
C THR A 293 -19.86 31.74 -32.53
N GLU A 294 -19.98 32.49 -31.44
CA GLU A 294 -20.29 33.92 -31.49
C GLU A 294 -19.17 34.71 -32.19
N ILE A 295 -17.90 34.42 -31.86
CA ILE A 295 -16.76 35.10 -32.48
C ILE A 295 -16.62 34.70 -33.95
N GLU A 296 -16.86 33.45 -34.32
CA GLU A 296 -16.88 33.01 -35.73
C GLU A 296 -17.90 33.79 -36.55
N THR A 297 -19.12 33.97 -36.01
CA THR A 297 -20.15 34.77 -36.68
C THR A 297 -19.74 36.23 -36.81
N LEU A 298 -19.19 36.83 -35.76
CA LEU A 298 -18.68 38.21 -35.78
C LEU A 298 -17.53 38.40 -36.79
N VAL A 299 -16.59 37.44 -36.87
CA VAL A 299 -15.51 37.48 -37.86
C VAL A 299 -16.09 37.42 -39.28
N SER A 300 -17.07 36.54 -39.54
CA SER A 300 -17.73 36.43 -40.84
C SER A 300 -18.49 37.71 -41.22
N GLU A 301 -19.15 38.36 -40.26
CA GLU A 301 -19.86 39.63 -40.48
C GLU A 301 -18.89 40.78 -40.78
N LEU A 302 -17.77 40.87 -40.05
CA LEU A 302 -16.72 41.86 -40.27
C LEU A 302 -16.02 41.68 -41.63
N GLU A 303 -15.80 40.44 -42.06
CA GLU A 303 -15.29 40.10 -43.39
C GLU A 303 -16.26 40.54 -44.49
N ALA A 304 -17.57 40.32 -44.30
CA ALA A 304 -18.61 40.73 -45.24
C ALA A 304 -18.79 42.27 -45.30
N ALA A 305 -18.65 42.97 -44.17
CA ALA A 305 -18.80 44.42 -44.07
C ALA A 305 -17.64 45.20 -44.72
N GLN A 306 -16.43 44.62 -44.83
CA GLN A 306 -15.30 45.24 -45.54
C GLN A 306 -15.57 45.47 -47.04
N LEU A 307 -16.60 44.83 -47.61
CA LEU A 307 -17.01 45.03 -49.01
C LEU A 307 -17.85 46.30 -49.25
N GLN A 308 -18.25 47.02 -48.20
CA GLN A 308 -19.01 48.27 -48.33
C GLN A 308 -18.19 49.46 -47.82
N THR A 309 -17.69 50.29 -48.75
CA THR A 309 -17.03 51.56 -48.43
C THR A 309 -18.03 52.55 -47.85
N VAL A 310 -17.73 53.10 -46.67
CA VAL A 310 -18.57 54.10 -46.00
C VAL A 310 -17.97 55.49 -46.17
N ASP A 311 -18.76 56.37 -46.78
CA ASP A 311 -18.61 57.83 -46.72
C ASP A 311 -19.31 58.40 -45.47
N ALA A 312 -18.70 59.44 -44.89
CA ALA A 312 -19.25 60.42 -43.95
C ALA A 312 -19.78 59.94 -42.58
N VAL A 313 -18.90 59.81 -41.57
CA VAL A 313 -19.32 59.67 -40.17
C VAL A 313 -18.38 60.39 -39.16
N ALA A 314 -18.15 61.69 -39.28
CA ALA A 314 -17.38 62.43 -38.25
C ALA A 314 -18.13 62.62 -36.90
N PRO A 315 -19.44 62.95 -36.87
CA PRO A 315 -20.14 63.24 -35.60
C PRO A 315 -20.42 62.00 -34.74
N GLN A 316 -20.65 60.82 -35.34
CA GLN A 316 -20.95 59.60 -34.57
C GLN A 316 -19.68 59.01 -33.95
N LEU A 317 -18.50 59.25 -34.55
CA LEU A 317 -17.21 58.84 -33.99
C LEU A 317 -16.89 59.61 -32.69
N GLU A 318 -17.19 60.91 -32.63
CA GLU A 318 -17.00 61.71 -31.41
C GLU A 318 -17.91 61.26 -30.26
N ALA A 319 -19.17 60.96 -30.55
CA ALA A 319 -20.10 60.40 -29.57
C ALA A 319 -19.62 59.02 -29.05
N ARG A 320 -19.16 58.15 -29.95
CA ARG A 320 -18.59 56.84 -29.59
C ARG A 320 -17.34 56.95 -28.72
N VAL A 321 -16.47 57.93 -28.99
CA VAL A 321 -15.28 58.22 -28.17
C VAL A 321 -15.68 58.64 -26.75
N ALA A 322 -16.73 59.45 -26.58
CA ALA A 322 -17.22 59.84 -25.26
C ALA A 322 -17.78 58.65 -24.48
N THR A 323 -18.57 57.79 -25.14
CA THR A 323 -19.09 56.55 -24.53
C THR A 323 -17.97 55.59 -24.13
N LEU A 324 -16.97 55.37 -25.00
CA LEU A 324 -15.82 54.51 -24.71
C LEU A 324 -14.99 54.99 -23.52
N ARG A 325 -14.82 56.30 -23.34
CA ARG A 325 -14.13 56.85 -22.16
C ARG A 325 -14.86 56.51 -20.87
N SER A 326 -16.17 56.75 -20.84
CA SER A 326 -17.01 56.38 -19.69
C SER A 326 -16.91 54.89 -19.38
N GLN A 327 -16.96 54.04 -20.41
CA GLN A 327 -16.80 52.58 -20.26
C GLN A 327 -15.41 52.17 -19.75
N ILE A 328 -14.33 52.85 -20.19
CA ILE A 328 -12.97 52.61 -19.71
C ILE A 328 -12.85 52.99 -18.23
N ASP A 329 -13.44 54.11 -17.81
CA ASP A 329 -13.42 54.55 -16.42
C ASP A 329 -14.17 53.55 -15.52
N THR A 330 -15.35 53.06 -15.96
CA THR A 330 -16.09 52.03 -15.23
C THR A 330 -15.35 50.70 -15.13
N GLU A 331 -14.74 50.23 -16.23
CA GLU A 331 -13.98 48.97 -16.26
C GLU A 331 -12.70 49.06 -15.41
N SER A 332 -12.06 50.24 -15.39
CA SER A 332 -10.88 50.47 -14.54
C SER A 332 -11.24 50.42 -13.05
N ALA A 333 -12.41 50.96 -12.67
CA ALA A 333 -12.91 50.85 -11.30
C ALA A 333 -13.26 49.41 -10.92
N ILE A 334 -13.88 48.65 -11.84
CA ILE A 334 -14.15 47.22 -11.65
C ILE A 334 -12.83 46.46 -11.49
N LEU A 335 -11.83 46.69 -12.34
CA LEU A 335 -10.54 46.02 -12.28
C LEU A 335 -9.86 46.18 -10.92
N GLU A 336 -9.86 47.39 -10.35
CA GLU A 336 -9.28 47.65 -9.05
C GLU A 336 -10.06 46.94 -7.92
N ALA A 337 -11.39 46.90 -8.00
CA ALA A 337 -12.21 46.14 -7.07
C ALA A 337 -11.91 44.63 -7.13
N VAL A 338 -11.83 44.06 -8.34
CA VAL A 338 -11.49 42.63 -8.54
C VAL A 338 -10.08 42.33 -8.02
N ARG A 339 -9.12 43.24 -8.22
CA ARG A 339 -7.75 43.10 -7.74
C ARG A 339 -7.68 43.07 -6.21
N SER A 340 -8.43 43.96 -5.55
CA SER A 340 -8.54 43.99 -4.09
C SER A 340 -9.17 42.70 -3.54
N GLU A 341 -10.22 42.20 -4.19
CA GLU A 341 -10.87 40.94 -3.82
C GLU A 341 -9.93 39.74 -3.98
N TYR A 342 -9.18 39.68 -5.09
CA TYR A 342 -8.18 38.65 -5.34
C TYR A 342 -7.10 38.63 -4.26
N ALA A 343 -6.59 39.81 -3.88
CA ALA A 343 -5.58 39.93 -2.83
C ALA A 343 -6.10 39.45 -1.47
N ALA A 344 -7.33 39.82 -1.11
CA ALA A 344 -7.96 39.40 0.15
C ALA A 344 -8.17 37.89 0.22
N GLU A 345 -8.80 37.28 -0.80
CA GLU A 345 -9.04 35.83 -0.82
C GLU A 345 -7.73 35.02 -0.87
N THR A 346 -6.70 35.53 -1.56
CA THR A 346 -5.36 34.93 -1.56
C THR A 346 -4.73 34.93 -0.17
N GLN A 347 -4.85 36.04 0.57
CA GLN A 347 -4.35 36.14 1.95
C GLN A 347 -5.09 35.17 2.88
N ASP A 348 -6.41 35.06 2.75
CA ASP A 348 -7.23 34.13 3.54
C ASP A 348 -6.84 32.68 3.27
N SER A 349 -6.67 32.30 1.99
CA SER A 349 -6.23 30.96 1.60
C SER A 349 -4.84 30.62 2.16
N GLN A 350 -3.91 31.58 2.15
CA GLN A 350 -2.58 31.40 2.75
C GLN A 350 -2.65 31.22 4.27
N ALA A 351 -3.51 31.99 4.95
CA ALA A 351 -3.73 31.87 6.39
C ALA A 351 -4.33 30.51 6.76
N MET A 352 -5.33 30.04 6.00
CA MET A 352 -5.89 28.69 6.16
C MET A 352 -4.82 27.61 5.94
N GLY A 353 -4.01 27.74 4.88
CA GLY A 353 -2.93 26.80 4.59
C GLY A 353 -1.86 26.77 5.70
N ALA A 354 -1.54 27.91 6.30
CA ALA A 354 -0.65 27.97 7.47
C ALA A 354 -1.27 27.27 8.69
N ARG A 355 -2.58 27.43 8.90
CA ARG A 355 -3.32 26.76 9.98
C ARG A 355 -3.33 25.24 9.80
N VAL A 356 -3.58 24.75 8.59
CA VAL A 356 -3.53 23.32 8.25
C VAL A 356 -2.15 22.74 8.58
N ARG A 357 -1.07 23.39 8.14
CA ARG A 357 0.30 22.95 8.45
C ARG A 357 0.58 22.89 9.96
N SER A 358 0.11 23.88 10.72
CA SER A 358 0.24 23.88 12.19
C SER A 358 -0.49 22.69 12.81
N LEU A 359 -1.74 22.46 12.41
CA LEU A 359 -2.56 21.36 12.91
C LEU A 359 -2.00 19.99 12.53
N GLU A 360 -1.36 19.83 11.37
CA GLU A 360 -0.67 18.60 10.97
C GLU A 360 0.53 18.30 11.87
N VAL A 361 1.30 19.32 12.24
CA VAL A 361 2.40 19.19 13.20
C VAL A 361 1.87 18.80 14.58
N ASP A 362 0.79 19.44 15.03
CA ASP A 362 0.17 19.14 16.33
C ASP A 362 -0.43 17.72 16.35
N LEU A 363 -1.07 17.29 15.27
CA LEU A 363 -1.58 15.92 15.12
C LEU A 363 -0.45 14.90 15.24
N ARG A 364 0.68 15.15 14.56
CA ARG A 364 1.85 14.27 14.62
C ARG A 364 2.43 14.20 16.03
N ARG A 365 2.57 15.34 16.71
CA ARG A 365 3.03 15.40 18.11
C ARG A 365 2.11 14.60 19.04
N ASN A 366 0.79 14.74 18.89
CA ASN A 366 -0.17 13.99 19.69
C ASN A 366 -0.11 12.47 19.42
N GLN A 367 0.08 12.06 18.16
CA GLN A 367 0.25 10.64 17.80
C GLN A 367 1.56 10.06 18.36
N ASP A 368 2.65 10.83 18.32
CA ASP A 368 3.92 10.44 18.92
C ASP A 368 3.79 10.31 20.45
N ALA A 369 3.09 11.24 21.10
CA ALA A 369 2.78 11.17 22.54
C ALA A 369 1.94 9.92 22.89
N GLN A 370 0.90 9.60 22.10
CA GLN A 370 0.09 8.39 22.29
C GLN A 370 0.94 7.12 22.11
N LYS A 371 1.87 7.11 21.15
CA LYS A 371 2.79 5.99 20.93
C LYS A 371 3.75 5.81 22.11
N LEU A 372 4.30 6.89 22.65
CA LEU A 372 5.18 6.86 23.82
C LEU A 372 4.43 6.39 25.08
N GLN A 373 3.17 6.79 25.25
CA GLN A 373 2.30 6.33 26.34
C GLN A 373 2.06 4.80 26.25
N ARG A 374 1.75 4.27 25.05
CA ARG A 374 1.57 2.83 24.82
C ARG A 374 2.84 2.01 25.06
N LEU A 375 4.01 2.62 24.86
CA LEU A 375 5.32 1.98 25.10
C LEU A 375 5.76 2.08 26.57
N GLY A 376 4.94 2.63 27.47
CA GLY A 376 5.21 2.68 28.91
C GLY A 376 6.12 3.83 29.36
N SER A 377 6.32 4.87 28.54
CA SER A 377 7.14 6.03 28.90
C SER A 377 6.43 6.89 29.97
N GLU A 378 7.11 7.15 31.10
CA GLU A 378 6.59 7.99 32.19
C GLU A 378 6.37 9.46 31.79
N LEU A 379 7.02 9.92 30.71
CA LEU A 379 6.78 11.26 30.13
C LEU A 379 5.35 11.46 29.61
N GLY A 380 4.61 10.37 29.32
CA GLY A 380 3.20 10.44 28.91
C GLY A 380 2.21 10.54 30.08
N LYS A 381 2.62 10.20 31.31
CA LYS A 381 1.75 10.30 32.51
C LYS A 381 1.66 11.72 33.06
N ALA A 382 2.69 12.56 32.84
CA ALA A 382 2.70 13.95 33.28
C ALA A 382 1.69 14.86 32.54
N SER A 383 1.11 14.40 31.43
CA SER A 383 0.03 15.11 30.74
C SER A 383 -1.37 14.65 31.14
N SER A 384 -1.51 13.53 31.88
CA SER A 384 -2.81 13.04 32.38
C SER A 384 -3.08 13.39 33.83
N GLU A 385 -2.05 13.75 34.60
CA GLU A 385 -2.20 14.19 35.98
C GLU A 385 -1.80 15.66 36.07
N HIS A 386 -2.71 16.51 36.53
CA HIS A 386 -2.56 17.96 36.72
C HIS A 386 -1.52 18.34 37.80
N VAL A 387 -0.30 17.80 37.69
CA VAL A 387 0.71 17.86 38.74
C VAL A 387 2.07 18.17 38.13
N CYS A 388 2.69 19.25 38.61
CA CYS A 388 4.01 19.69 38.18
C CYS A 388 5.08 18.63 38.52
N PRO A 389 5.90 18.17 37.55
CA PRO A 389 6.89 17.12 37.77
C PRO A 389 8.11 17.57 38.59
N THR A 390 8.18 18.83 39.02
CA THR A 390 9.28 19.37 39.83
C THR A 390 8.96 19.38 41.33
N CYS A 391 7.69 19.50 41.72
CA CYS A 391 7.32 19.72 43.12
C CYS A 391 6.08 18.94 43.60
N HIS A 392 5.45 18.14 42.73
CA HIS A 392 4.30 17.28 43.07
C HIS A 392 3.10 17.99 43.72
N GLN A 393 2.93 19.30 43.51
CA GLN A 393 1.71 20.01 43.90
C GLN A 393 0.69 20.02 42.75
N GLY A 394 -0.58 19.81 43.10
CA GLY A 394 -1.71 19.97 42.18
C GLY A 394 -1.87 21.44 41.84
N VAL A 395 -1.85 21.77 40.55
CA VAL A 395 -1.92 23.16 40.09
C VAL A 395 -3.38 23.58 40.08
N SER A 396 -3.89 24.03 41.23
CA SER A 396 -5.19 24.72 41.28
C SER A 396 -5.02 26.15 40.75
N ASN A 397 -5.85 26.47 39.75
CA ASN A 397 -6.13 27.79 39.20
C ASN A 397 -6.01 28.92 40.22
N GLU A 398 -5.23 29.96 39.90
CA GLU A 398 -5.65 31.36 40.07
C GLU A 398 -4.58 32.32 39.54
N LEU A 399 -5.05 33.43 38.95
CA LEU A 399 -4.36 34.68 38.57
C LEU A 399 -4.23 35.05 37.07
N LEU A 400 -4.97 34.44 36.13
CA LEU A 400 -5.22 35.06 34.81
C LEU A 400 -6.62 34.68 34.27
N PRO A 401 -7.28 35.57 33.49
CA PRO A 401 -8.68 35.38 33.10
C PRO A 401 -8.87 34.25 32.08
N THR A 402 -9.88 33.44 32.36
CA THR A 402 -10.52 32.35 31.60
C THR A 402 -10.19 32.23 30.11
N VAL A 403 -9.42 31.19 29.79
CA VAL A 403 -9.85 30.22 28.78
C VAL A 403 -9.88 28.87 29.49
N GLU A 404 -11.08 28.37 29.80
CA GLU A 404 -11.29 27.00 30.26
C GLU A 404 -10.96 26.03 29.11
N ALA A 405 -9.68 25.84 28.83
CA ALA A 405 -9.24 24.67 28.08
C ALA A 405 -9.13 23.53 29.09
N VAL A 406 -10.27 22.90 29.39
CA VAL A 406 -10.28 21.55 29.98
C VAL A 406 -9.35 20.71 29.11
N GLY A 407 -8.25 20.23 29.68
CA GLY A 407 -7.28 19.42 28.95
C GLY A 407 -7.96 18.15 28.47
N MET A 408 -8.26 18.08 27.17
CA MET A 408 -8.80 16.87 26.53
C MET A 408 -7.80 15.73 26.66
N GLY A 409 -8.30 14.50 26.79
CA GLY A 409 -7.43 13.32 26.72
C GLY A 409 -6.68 13.27 25.39
N ILE A 410 -5.49 12.66 25.35
CA ILE A 410 -4.67 12.60 24.12
C ILE A 410 -5.47 12.02 22.93
N GLU A 411 -6.35 11.05 23.18
CA GLU A 411 -7.19 10.45 22.15
C GLU A 411 -8.28 11.39 21.63
N GLU A 412 -8.92 12.12 22.54
CA GLU A 412 -9.93 13.15 22.22
C GLU A 412 -9.29 14.32 21.46
N ASN A 413 -8.08 14.73 21.86
CA ASN A 413 -7.33 15.77 21.18
C ASN A 413 -6.94 15.34 19.75
N ILE A 414 -6.53 14.09 19.54
CA ILE A 414 -6.28 13.54 18.20
C ILE A 414 -7.55 13.57 17.35
N ALA A 415 -8.70 13.19 17.90
CA ALA A 415 -9.98 13.21 17.19
C ALA A 415 -10.40 14.65 16.84
N PHE A 416 -10.24 15.59 17.78
CA PHE A 416 -10.55 17.00 17.60
C PHE A 416 -9.65 17.67 16.55
N VAL A 417 -8.34 17.45 16.59
CA VAL A 417 -7.41 18.01 15.58
C VAL A 417 -7.72 17.44 14.19
N LYS A 418 -8.12 16.17 14.09
CA LYS A 418 -8.55 15.57 12.81
C LYS A 418 -9.81 16.24 12.25
N SER A 419 -10.82 16.51 13.08
CA SER A 419 -12.05 17.18 12.61
C SER A 419 -11.78 18.63 12.20
N GLN A 420 -10.91 19.33 12.93
CA GLN A 420 -10.45 20.66 12.51
C GLN A 420 -9.71 20.62 11.17
N LEU A 421 -8.81 19.66 10.97
CA LEU A 421 -8.10 19.49 9.70
C LEU A 421 -9.06 19.26 8.53
N GLU A 422 -10.10 18.45 8.71
CA GLU A 422 -11.11 18.21 7.68
C GLU A 422 -11.87 19.50 7.31
N LEU A 423 -12.28 20.28 8.32
CA LEU A 423 -12.92 21.57 8.13
C LEU A 423 -12.03 22.56 7.36
N TYR A 424 -10.78 22.75 7.81
CA TYR A 424 -9.86 23.68 7.17
C TYR A 424 -9.44 23.25 5.77
N ARG A 425 -9.32 21.94 5.50
CA ARG A 425 -9.04 21.44 4.14
C ARG A 425 -10.20 21.67 3.20
N SER A 426 -11.43 21.45 3.66
CA SER A 426 -12.64 21.77 2.89
C SER A 426 -12.74 23.26 2.59
N ALA A 427 -12.52 24.11 3.59
CA ALA A 427 -12.50 25.57 3.43
C ALA A 427 -11.38 26.04 2.47
N GLN A 428 -10.19 25.46 2.58
CA GLN A 428 -9.06 25.76 1.67
C GLN A 428 -9.36 25.33 0.23
N GLY A 429 -10.01 24.19 0.03
CA GLY A 429 -10.47 23.74 -1.29
C GLY A 429 -11.45 24.73 -1.92
N ALA A 430 -12.47 25.14 -1.16
CA ALA A 430 -13.47 26.13 -1.61
C ALA A 430 -12.84 27.51 -1.89
N SER A 431 -11.89 27.95 -1.06
CA SER A 431 -11.15 29.19 -1.29
C SER A 431 -10.30 29.12 -2.57
N GLY A 432 -9.68 27.97 -2.84
CA GLY A 432 -8.93 27.74 -4.09
C GLY A 432 -9.81 27.88 -5.35
N GLU A 433 -11.04 27.36 -5.30
CA GLU A 433 -12.01 27.53 -6.39
C GLU A 433 -12.44 28.99 -6.58
N ARG A 434 -12.66 29.73 -5.48
CA ARG A 434 -12.95 31.18 -5.54
C ARG A 434 -11.80 31.98 -6.11
N ILE A 435 -10.55 31.67 -5.74
CA ILE A 435 -9.37 32.35 -6.30
C ILE A 435 -9.31 32.15 -7.82
N GLN A 436 -9.62 30.94 -8.31
CA GLN A 436 -9.70 30.69 -9.75
C GLN A 436 -10.82 31.51 -10.42
N GLU A 437 -11.99 31.62 -9.79
CA GLU A 437 -13.09 32.45 -10.27
C GLU A 437 -12.69 33.93 -10.36
N ILE A 438 -12.14 34.50 -9.29
CA ILE A 438 -11.70 35.89 -9.26
C ILE A 438 -10.59 36.14 -10.27
N ALA A 439 -9.64 35.20 -10.42
CA ALA A 439 -8.56 35.30 -11.41
C ALA A 439 -9.08 35.26 -12.86
N GLY A 440 -10.09 34.43 -13.15
CA GLY A 440 -10.77 34.44 -14.45
C GLY A 440 -11.50 35.75 -14.72
N ARG A 441 -12.23 36.27 -13.71
CA ARG A 441 -12.90 37.58 -13.78
C ARG A 441 -11.92 38.73 -14.02
N PHE A 442 -10.80 38.73 -13.29
CA PHE A 442 -9.74 39.73 -13.44
C PHE A 442 -9.21 39.78 -14.87
N ARG A 443 -8.90 38.62 -15.45
CA ARG A 443 -8.41 38.52 -16.84
C ARG A 443 -9.45 38.95 -17.87
N GLY A 444 -10.73 38.62 -17.65
CA GLY A 444 -11.82 39.07 -18.51
C GLY A 444 -11.94 40.60 -18.53
N VAL A 445 -11.97 41.22 -17.35
CA VAL A 445 -12.04 42.68 -17.20
C VAL A 445 -10.79 43.37 -17.76
N GLU A 446 -9.60 42.83 -17.49
CA GLU A 446 -8.34 43.37 -18.02
C GLU A 446 -8.32 43.33 -19.56
N ARG A 447 -8.79 42.23 -20.17
CA ARG A 447 -8.91 42.10 -21.62
C ARG A 447 -9.89 43.12 -22.19
N ASN A 448 -11.10 43.22 -21.62
CA ASN A 448 -12.12 44.19 -22.06
C ASN A 448 -11.58 45.63 -21.99
N LEU A 449 -10.84 45.96 -20.93
CA LEU A 449 -10.21 47.26 -20.76
C LEU A 449 -9.15 47.52 -21.84
N GLN A 450 -8.25 46.57 -22.09
CA GLN A 450 -7.24 46.68 -23.13
C GLN A 450 -7.87 46.82 -24.53
N ASP A 451 -8.96 46.11 -24.79
CA ASP A 451 -9.65 46.16 -26.07
C ASP A 451 -10.32 47.52 -26.31
N LYS A 452 -11.05 48.03 -25.32
CA LYS A 452 -11.65 49.38 -25.36
C LYS A 452 -10.57 50.47 -25.48
N GLN A 453 -9.44 50.34 -24.79
CA GLN A 453 -8.31 51.29 -24.91
C GLN A 453 -7.64 51.26 -26.29
N LYS A 454 -7.55 50.09 -26.93
CA LYS A 454 -7.04 49.96 -28.30
C LYS A 454 -8.06 50.49 -29.32
N GLU A 455 -9.35 50.21 -29.15
CA GLU A 455 -10.44 50.79 -29.95
C GLU A 455 -10.38 52.33 -29.90
N LEU A 456 -10.29 52.90 -28.70
CA LEU A 456 -10.13 54.35 -28.50
C LEU A 456 -8.89 54.92 -29.20
N ARG A 457 -7.76 54.20 -29.20
CA ARG A 457 -6.55 54.59 -29.93
C ARG A 457 -6.75 54.57 -31.45
N SER A 458 -7.40 53.53 -31.98
CA SER A 458 -7.69 53.40 -33.41
C SER A 458 -8.64 54.51 -33.90
N LEU A 459 -9.72 54.79 -33.16
CA LEU A 459 -10.68 55.85 -33.47
C LEU A 459 -10.04 57.25 -33.41
N ARG A 460 -9.15 57.49 -32.44
CA ARG A 460 -8.37 58.75 -32.38
C ARG A 460 -7.44 58.95 -33.57
N GLN A 461 -6.81 57.87 -34.06
CA GLN A 461 -5.95 57.95 -35.25
C GLN A 461 -6.77 58.18 -36.53
N GLU A 462 -8.00 57.67 -36.57
CA GLU A 462 -8.93 57.82 -37.69
C GLU A 462 -9.48 59.26 -37.79
N LEU A 463 -9.82 59.87 -36.65
CA LEU A 463 -10.23 61.29 -36.55
C LEU A 463 -9.15 62.30 -37.01
N VAL A 464 -7.87 61.91 -37.00
CA VAL A 464 -6.73 62.80 -37.34
C VAL A 464 -6.32 62.69 -38.81
N ARG A 465 -6.88 61.74 -39.59
CA ARG A 465 -6.47 61.48 -40.99
C ARG A 465 -7.48 61.98 -42.04
N PRO A 466 -7.02 62.54 -43.18
CA PRO A 466 -7.89 62.79 -44.34
C PRO A 466 -8.32 61.47 -45.00
N GLY A 467 -9.61 61.35 -45.30
CA GLY A 467 -10.25 60.11 -45.78
C GLY A 467 -9.95 59.78 -47.23
N THR A 468 -9.28 58.66 -47.49
CA THR A 468 -9.25 57.93 -48.79
C THR A 468 -8.62 56.52 -48.66
N SER A 469 -8.71 55.87 -47.49
CA SER A 469 -8.21 54.50 -47.31
C SER A 469 -9.21 53.67 -46.51
N PRO A 470 -9.32 52.35 -46.76
CA PRO A 470 -10.17 51.46 -45.98
C PRO A 470 -9.86 51.61 -44.48
N SER A 471 -10.89 51.53 -43.64
CA SER A 471 -10.78 51.77 -42.21
C SER A 471 -9.80 50.78 -41.58
N ARG A 472 -8.58 51.25 -41.31
CA ARG A 472 -7.53 50.48 -40.66
C ARG A 472 -8.01 49.92 -39.32
N ALA A 473 -8.93 50.62 -38.65
CA ALA A 473 -9.61 50.17 -37.44
C ALA A 473 -10.42 48.89 -37.66
N ALA A 474 -11.12 48.74 -38.79
CA ALA A 474 -11.88 47.53 -39.10
C ALA A 474 -10.98 46.33 -39.40
N ILE A 475 -9.87 46.54 -40.14
CA ILE A 475 -8.88 45.48 -40.40
C ILE A 475 -8.18 45.06 -39.11
N GLU A 476 -7.81 46.01 -38.25
CA GLU A 476 -7.17 45.72 -36.96
C GLU A 476 -8.11 45.01 -35.98
N ASN A 477 -9.42 45.32 -36.02
CA ASN A 477 -10.44 44.60 -35.25
C ASN A 477 -10.60 43.16 -35.76
N LEU A 478 -10.68 42.96 -37.07
CA LEU A 478 -10.82 41.64 -37.69
C LEU A 478 -9.63 40.72 -37.37
N VAL A 479 -8.39 41.20 -37.54
CA VAL A 479 -7.18 40.43 -37.18
C VAL A 479 -7.16 40.10 -35.68
N ARG A 480 -7.71 40.97 -34.83
CA ARG A 480 -7.81 40.71 -33.39
C ARG A 480 -8.80 39.59 -33.08
N GLN A 481 -9.99 39.64 -33.66
CA GLN A 481 -11.00 38.60 -33.48
C GLN A 481 -10.52 37.24 -34.01
N GLN A 482 -9.82 37.23 -35.15
CA GLN A 482 -9.19 36.00 -35.69
C GLN A 482 -8.10 35.44 -34.77
N ASN A 483 -7.22 36.28 -34.23
CA ASN A 483 -6.20 35.84 -33.26
C ASN A 483 -6.82 35.33 -31.96
N PHE A 484 -7.91 35.97 -31.50
CA PHE A 484 -8.61 35.55 -30.30
C PHE A 484 -9.30 34.20 -30.52
N LEU A 485 -9.97 34.02 -31.66
CA LEU A 485 -10.57 32.74 -32.06
C LEU A 485 -9.51 31.62 -32.09
N ALA A 486 -8.35 31.85 -32.71
CA ALA A 486 -7.27 30.87 -32.77
C ALA A 486 -6.72 30.51 -31.38
N GLN A 487 -6.71 31.46 -30.45
CA GLN A 487 -6.31 31.20 -29.06
C GLN A 487 -7.36 30.37 -28.31
N LEU A 488 -8.65 30.65 -28.52
CA LEU A 488 -9.76 29.91 -27.90
C LEU A 488 -9.82 28.48 -28.43
N SER A 489 -9.76 28.30 -29.74
CA SER A 489 -9.78 26.97 -30.36
C SER A 489 -8.59 26.11 -29.92
N GLY A 490 -7.39 26.70 -29.83
CA GLY A 490 -6.20 25.97 -29.39
C GLY A 490 -6.27 25.49 -27.94
N VAL A 491 -7.00 26.19 -27.05
CA VAL A 491 -7.23 25.74 -25.67
C VAL A 491 -8.38 24.74 -25.59
N ASP A 492 -9.41 24.88 -26.42
CA ASP A 492 -10.50 23.90 -26.52
C ASP A 492 -9.96 22.53 -26.97
N ASP A 493 -9.14 22.50 -28.02
CA ASP A 493 -8.48 21.28 -28.52
C ASP A 493 -7.62 20.60 -27.45
N LEU A 494 -6.81 21.40 -26.73
CA LEU A 494 -5.97 20.89 -25.64
C LEU A 494 -6.81 20.37 -24.47
N ALA A 495 -7.91 21.05 -24.15
CA ALA A 495 -8.81 20.63 -23.09
C ALA A 495 -9.52 19.32 -23.43
N ILE A 496 -9.97 19.14 -24.68
CA ILE A 496 -10.56 17.88 -25.17
C ILE A 496 -9.56 16.74 -25.03
N SER A 497 -8.31 16.94 -25.48
CA SER A 497 -7.24 15.93 -25.35
C SER A 497 -6.98 15.54 -23.89
N LEU A 498 -6.88 16.51 -22.97
CA LEU A 498 -6.65 16.22 -21.56
C LEU A 498 -7.87 15.58 -20.88
N LEU A 499 -9.08 15.91 -21.34
CA LEU A 499 -10.32 15.33 -20.83
C LEU A 499 -10.40 13.83 -21.19
N ASP A 500 -10.00 13.45 -22.41
CA ASP A 500 -9.91 12.05 -22.82
C ASP A 500 -8.91 11.25 -21.96
N GLU A 501 -7.74 11.84 -21.66
CA GLU A 501 -6.75 11.22 -20.77
C GLU A 501 -7.29 11.05 -19.35
N LEU A 502 -7.91 12.09 -18.79
CA LEU A 502 -8.54 12.04 -17.47
C LEU A 502 -9.63 10.97 -17.42
N LYS A 503 -10.47 10.87 -18.46
CA LYS A 503 -11.50 9.85 -18.57
C LYS A 503 -10.91 8.44 -18.60
N ALA A 504 -9.83 8.23 -19.35
CA ALA A 504 -9.13 6.95 -19.38
C ALA A 504 -8.60 6.55 -17.99
N ILE A 505 -7.99 7.51 -17.27
CA ILE A 505 -7.51 7.29 -15.89
C ILE A 505 -8.66 6.95 -14.95
N ALA A 506 -9.80 7.67 -15.03
CA ALA A 506 -10.97 7.41 -14.19
C ALA A 506 -11.57 6.02 -14.43
N ILE A 507 -11.65 5.57 -15.70
CA ILE A 507 -12.12 4.22 -16.06
C ILE A 507 -11.18 3.15 -15.48
N GLU A 508 -9.87 3.32 -15.64
CA GLU A 508 -8.87 2.38 -15.11
C GLU A 508 -8.93 2.31 -13.57
N TRP A 509 -9.08 3.48 -12.92
CA TRP A 509 -9.23 3.57 -11.47
C TRP A 509 -10.50 2.88 -10.98
N ALA A 510 -11.64 3.08 -11.65
CA ALA A 510 -12.91 2.44 -11.28
C ALA A 510 -12.82 0.91 -11.37
N LYS A 511 -12.21 0.38 -12.44
CA LYS A 511 -11.96 -1.06 -12.61
C LYS A 511 -11.03 -1.61 -11.52
N THR A 512 -9.95 -0.90 -11.21
CA THR A 512 -8.98 -1.31 -10.18
C THR A 512 -9.61 -1.31 -8.78
N LYS A 513 -10.48 -0.33 -8.50
CA LYS A 513 -11.21 -0.22 -7.24
C LYS A 513 -12.27 -1.30 -7.10
N ASP A 514 -12.98 -1.66 -8.17
CA ASP A 514 -13.89 -2.80 -8.22
C ASP A 514 -13.14 -4.11 -7.96
N ALA A 515 -12.01 -4.34 -8.63
CA ALA A 515 -11.17 -5.50 -8.39
C ALA A 515 -10.70 -5.60 -6.92
N LEU A 516 -10.34 -4.48 -6.30
CA LEU A 516 -9.95 -4.43 -4.89
C LEU A 516 -11.12 -4.74 -3.95
N ALA A 517 -12.33 -4.28 -4.28
CA ALA A 517 -13.55 -4.53 -3.49
C ALA A 517 -14.01 -5.99 -3.56
N ARG A 518 -13.79 -6.67 -4.69
CA ARG A 518 -14.06 -8.10 -4.85
C ARG A 518 -13.15 -9.00 -4.01
N LEU A 519 -11.99 -8.50 -3.57
CA LEU A 519 -11.10 -9.26 -2.70
C LEU A 519 -11.66 -9.36 -1.28
N PRO A 520 -11.59 -10.54 -0.63
CA PRO A 520 -12.17 -10.76 0.69
C PRO A 520 -11.66 -9.74 1.73
N PRO A 521 -12.52 -9.21 2.62
CA PRO A 521 -12.15 -8.16 3.55
C PRO A 521 -10.99 -8.60 4.44
N ARG A 522 -10.11 -7.65 4.80
CA ARG A 522 -9.05 -7.91 5.78
C ARG A 522 -9.78 -8.08 7.11
N GLN A 523 -9.84 -9.31 7.63
CA GLN A 523 -10.21 -9.49 9.04
C GLN A 523 -9.15 -8.77 9.87
N SER A 524 -9.49 -7.57 10.35
CA SER A 524 -8.78 -6.88 11.41
C SER A 524 -8.99 -7.74 12.66
N HIS A 525 -7.94 -8.42 13.10
CA HIS A 525 -7.94 -8.99 14.44
C HIS A 525 -7.74 -7.83 15.41
N GLU A 526 -8.77 -7.59 16.22
CA GLU A 526 -8.59 -7.10 17.60
C GLU A 526 -7.75 -8.08 18.41
#